data_AF-A0A535CUS0-F1
#
_entry.id   AF-A0A535CUS0-F1
#
_cell.length_a   1.000
_cell.length_b   1.000
_cell.length_c   1.000
_cell.angle_alpha   90.00
_cell.angle_beta   90.00
_cell.angle_gamma   90.00
#
_symmetry.space_group_name_H-M   'P 1'
#
loop_
_entity.id
_entity.type
_entity.pdbx_description
1 polymer ?
#
loop_
_entity_poly.entity_id
_entity_poly.type
_entity_poly.pdbx_seq_one_letter_code
_entity_poly.pdbx_strand_id
1 'polypeptide(L)'
;MAVSTKRTSAKPARGARSGSNGAARSQRAPAKWVYLFEEGDASMRDLLGGKGAGVAEMTRAGLPVPPGFTITTEACNAFYAQGRTFPDGMWEQALDALRTVERKTGKRFGDPANPLLVSVRSGAKFSMPGMMDTVLNLGLNTTTLEGLAALTGDRRFALDNYRRFIQLFSKIVLEVDGHLFESELEQLKQRKRVKSDAALKPAALDELIESYRKIVRRHARAEFPEDPTEQLRAAIGAVFQSWNNKRATDYRNFNRIPHDL
;
A
#
# COMPACT_ATOMS: atom_id res chain seq x y z
N MET A 1 33.45 -73.46 -61.95
CA MET A 1 33.14 -74.49 -60.94
C MET A 1 32.41 -73.80 -59.79
N ALA A 2 31.22 -74.28 -59.46
CA ALA A 2 30.34 -73.76 -58.42
C ALA A 2 30.86 -74.12 -57.02
N VAL A 3 30.56 -73.30 -56.00
CA VAL A 3 29.89 -73.70 -54.73
C VAL A 3 29.22 -72.47 -54.10
N SER A 4 28.01 -72.71 -53.59
CA SER A 4 27.04 -71.82 -52.96
C SER A 4 27.18 -71.76 -51.43
N THR A 5 26.47 -70.81 -50.82
CA THR A 5 25.94 -70.67 -49.43
C THR A 5 26.52 -69.46 -48.66
N LYS A 6 25.79 -68.68 -47.87
CA LYS A 6 24.40 -68.68 -47.35
C LYS A 6 24.04 -67.24 -46.95
N ARG A 7 22.74 -66.93 -46.97
CA ARG A 7 22.11 -65.68 -46.51
C ARG A 7 22.30 -65.43 -45.01
N THR A 8 22.51 -64.18 -44.62
CA THR A 8 21.92 -63.58 -43.41
C THR A 8 21.61 -62.10 -43.65
N SER A 9 20.40 -61.70 -43.27
CA SER A 9 19.80 -60.39 -43.43
C SER A 9 19.94 -59.54 -42.17
N ALA A 10 20.39 -58.29 -42.28
CA ALA A 10 20.22 -57.27 -41.24
C ALA A 10 19.85 -55.92 -41.87
N LYS A 11 18.73 -55.35 -41.43
CA LYS A 11 18.16 -54.06 -41.86
C LYS A 11 19.01 -52.87 -41.37
N PRO A 12 19.04 -51.74 -42.09
CA PRO A 12 19.72 -50.53 -41.62
C PRO A 12 18.91 -49.80 -40.54
N ALA A 13 19.61 -49.30 -39.52
CA ALA A 13 19.06 -48.53 -38.42
C ALA A 13 18.51 -47.18 -38.90
N ARG A 14 17.27 -46.87 -38.50
CA ARG A 14 16.59 -45.59 -38.75
C ARG A 14 17.23 -44.48 -37.91
N GLY A 15 17.45 -43.34 -38.56
CA GLY A 15 18.00 -42.13 -37.94
C GLY A 15 17.17 -41.62 -36.77
N ALA A 16 17.88 -41.21 -35.72
CA ALA A 16 17.34 -40.49 -34.59
C ALA A 16 16.88 -39.10 -35.05
N ARG A 17 15.56 -38.87 -35.12
CA ARG A 17 15.00 -37.53 -35.14
C ARG A 17 14.92 -37.05 -33.69
N SER A 18 15.73 -36.05 -33.38
CA SER A 18 15.66 -35.25 -32.16
C SER A 18 14.31 -34.53 -32.10
N GLY A 19 13.35 -35.11 -31.38
CA GLY A 19 12.14 -34.41 -30.96
C GLY A 19 12.51 -33.47 -29.83
N SER A 20 12.91 -32.24 -30.14
CA SER A 20 12.97 -31.15 -29.17
C SER A 20 11.54 -30.81 -28.78
N ASN A 21 11.02 -31.45 -27.74
CA ASN A 21 9.86 -30.95 -27.00
C ASN A 21 10.30 -29.68 -26.27
N GLY A 22 10.42 -28.58 -27.02
CA GLY A 22 10.39 -27.24 -26.46
C GLY A 22 9.00 -27.05 -25.88
N ALA A 23 8.84 -27.33 -24.59
CA ALA A 23 7.69 -26.90 -23.83
C ALA A 23 7.64 -25.37 -23.98
N ALA A 24 6.76 -24.90 -24.88
CA ALA A 24 6.40 -23.50 -24.97
C ALA A 24 5.86 -23.12 -23.58
N ARG A 25 6.69 -22.40 -22.80
CA ARG A 25 6.22 -21.70 -21.61
C ARG A 25 5.07 -20.83 -22.09
N SER A 26 3.84 -21.21 -21.76
CA SER A 26 2.70 -20.33 -21.97
C SER A 26 3.03 -19.06 -21.19
N GLN A 27 3.26 -17.96 -21.90
CA GLN A 27 3.36 -16.65 -21.27
C GLN A 27 1.97 -16.35 -20.72
N ARG A 28 1.74 -16.77 -19.48
CA ARG A 28 0.55 -16.40 -18.73
C ARG A 28 0.55 -14.88 -18.69
N ALA A 29 -0.53 -14.24 -19.15
CA ALA A 29 -0.65 -12.79 -19.10
C ALA A 29 -0.30 -12.31 -17.69
N PRO A 30 0.44 -11.20 -17.55
CA PRO A 30 0.84 -10.70 -16.24
C PRO A 30 -0.40 -10.50 -15.37
N ALA A 31 -0.34 -10.96 -14.11
CA ALA A 31 -1.45 -10.85 -13.19
C ALA A 31 -1.79 -9.37 -12.93
N LYS A 32 -3.10 -9.05 -12.90
CA LYS A 32 -3.59 -7.70 -12.60
C LYS A 32 -3.79 -7.57 -11.09
N TRP A 33 -2.92 -6.82 -10.44
CA TRP A 33 -2.87 -6.62 -8.99
C TRP A 33 -3.56 -5.34 -8.54
N VAL A 34 -3.76 -4.38 -9.45
CA VAL A 34 -4.29 -3.06 -9.13
C VAL A 34 -5.46 -2.71 -10.04
N TYR A 35 -6.52 -2.20 -9.44
CA TYR A 35 -7.73 -1.76 -10.13
C TYR A 35 -8.04 -0.31 -9.75
N LEU A 36 -8.13 0.58 -10.73
CA LEU A 36 -8.74 1.89 -10.53
C LEU A 36 -10.20 1.70 -10.09
N PHE A 37 -10.75 2.65 -9.33
CA PHE A 37 -12.14 2.51 -8.86
C PHE A 37 -13.18 2.35 -10.00
N GLU A 38 -12.90 2.89 -11.19
CA GLU A 38 -13.77 2.73 -12.37
C GLU A 38 -13.69 1.35 -13.04
N GLU A 39 -12.69 0.54 -12.68
CA GLU A 39 -12.49 -0.80 -13.23
C GLU A 39 -13.10 -1.91 -12.35
N GLY A 40 -13.64 -1.55 -11.19
CA GLY A 40 -14.26 -2.48 -10.24
C GLY A 40 -15.78 -2.31 -10.15
N ASP A 41 -16.45 -3.20 -9.44
CA ASP A 41 -17.85 -3.05 -9.01
C ASP A 41 -18.16 -3.88 -7.76
N ALA A 42 -19.41 -3.80 -7.28
CA ALA A 42 -19.86 -4.54 -6.11
C ALA A 42 -19.69 -6.07 -6.20
N SER A 43 -19.65 -6.65 -7.41
CA SER A 43 -19.51 -8.10 -7.60
C SER A 43 -18.08 -8.58 -7.31
N MET A 44 -17.09 -7.68 -7.40
CA MET A 44 -15.66 -7.99 -7.21
C MET A 44 -15.22 -7.96 -5.74
N ARG A 45 -16.15 -8.17 -4.80
CA ARG A 45 -15.90 -8.10 -3.35
C ARG A 45 -14.81 -9.06 -2.86
N ASP A 46 -14.69 -10.21 -3.50
CA ASP A 46 -13.67 -11.20 -3.14
C ASP A 46 -12.27 -10.75 -3.53
N LEU A 47 -12.16 -10.01 -4.64
CA LEU A 47 -10.89 -9.52 -5.19
C LEU A 47 -10.47 -8.15 -4.60
N LEU A 48 -11.44 -7.24 -4.40
CA LEU A 48 -11.20 -5.85 -3.99
C LEU A 48 -11.48 -5.60 -2.50
N GLY A 49 -12.01 -6.62 -1.80
CA GLY A 49 -12.56 -6.45 -0.46
C GLY A 49 -13.86 -5.63 -0.44
N GLY A 50 -14.52 -5.59 0.72
CA GLY A 50 -15.80 -4.88 0.87
C GLY A 50 -15.70 -3.37 0.64
N LYS A 51 -14.59 -2.74 1.07
CA LYS A 51 -14.38 -1.30 0.87
C LYS A 51 -14.03 -0.97 -0.58
N GLY A 52 -13.12 -1.73 -1.20
CA GLY A 52 -12.72 -1.50 -2.59
C GLY A 52 -13.89 -1.67 -3.54
N ALA A 53 -14.64 -2.78 -3.41
CA ALA A 53 -15.84 -3.03 -4.22
C ALA A 53 -16.93 -1.97 -3.97
N GLY A 54 -17.14 -1.54 -2.73
CA GLY A 54 -18.11 -0.49 -2.40
C GLY A 54 -17.75 0.88 -3.00
N VAL A 55 -16.47 1.27 -2.95
CA VAL A 55 -16.01 2.54 -3.54
C VAL A 55 -16.05 2.49 -5.08
N ALA A 56 -15.76 1.33 -5.66
CA ALA A 56 -15.90 1.11 -7.09
C ALA A 56 -17.36 1.22 -7.55
N GLU A 57 -18.30 0.62 -6.81
CA GLU A 57 -19.73 0.72 -7.07
C GLU A 57 -20.22 2.18 -7.00
N MET A 58 -19.82 2.92 -5.96
CA MET A 58 -20.14 4.35 -5.84
C MET A 58 -19.59 5.17 -7.01
N THR A 59 -18.38 4.85 -7.47
CA THR A 59 -17.74 5.52 -8.62
C THR A 59 -18.54 5.25 -9.90
N ARG A 60 -18.95 4.01 -10.13
CA ARG A 60 -19.78 3.63 -11.28
C ARG A 60 -21.18 4.23 -11.24
N ALA A 61 -21.75 4.39 -10.05
CA ALA A 61 -23.03 5.07 -9.86
C ALA A 61 -22.95 6.59 -10.06
N GLY A 62 -21.77 7.15 -10.38
CA GLY A 62 -21.59 8.58 -10.64
C GLY A 62 -21.56 9.44 -9.38
N LEU A 63 -21.38 8.85 -8.19
CA LEU A 63 -21.21 9.60 -6.96
C LEU A 63 -19.84 10.32 -6.94
N PRO A 64 -19.70 11.45 -6.23
CA PRO A 64 -18.48 12.24 -6.18
C PRO A 64 -17.39 11.58 -5.33
N VAL A 65 -16.87 10.45 -5.81
CA VAL A 65 -15.79 9.69 -5.18
C VAL A 65 -14.44 10.25 -5.64
N PRO A 66 -13.53 10.64 -4.72
CA PRO A 66 -12.18 11.02 -5.10
C PRO A 66 -11.48 9.87 -5.86
N PRO A 67 -10.73 10.16 -6.94
CA PRO A 67 -10.08 9.13 -7.73
C PRO A 67 -9.07 8.35 -6.89
N GLY A 68 -8.99 7.05 -7.16
CA GLY A 68 -8.11 6.14 -6.44
C GLY A 68 -8.09 4.76 -7.07
N PHE A 69 -7.41 3.84 -6.40
CA PHE A 69 -7.26 2.46 -6.82
C PHE A 69 -7.28 1.51 -5.61
N THR A 70 -7.55 0.25 -5.89
CA THR A 70 -7.51 -0.86 -4.94
C THR A 70 -6.41 -1.84 -5.36
N ILE A 71 -5.59 -2.25 -4.40
CA ILE A 71 -4.66 -3.38 -4.57
C ILE A 71 -5.40 -4.64 -4.10
N THR A 72 -5.39 -5.70 -4.91
CA THR A 72 -6.25 -6.87 -4.69
C THR A 72 -5.89 -7.68 -3.45
N THR A 73 -6.86 -8.44 -2.94
CA THR A 73 -6.65 -9.48 -1.91
C THR A 73 -5.65 -10.54 -2.40
N GLU A 74 -5.72 -10.91 -3.68
CA GLU A 74 -4.76 -11.83 -4.30
C GLU A 74 -3.31 -11.32 -4.23
N ALA A 75 -3.08 -10.01 -4.37
CA ALA A 75 -1.75 -9.42 -4.20
C ALA A 75 -1.23 -9.57 -2.76
N CYS A 76 -2.12 -9.46 -1.77
CA CYS A 76 -1.80 -9.71 -0.36
C CYS A 76 -1.45 -11.19 -0.12
N ASN A 77 -2.22 -12.11 -0.72
CA ASN A 77 -1.93 -13.55 -0.63
C ASN A 77 -0.59 -13.92 -1.28
N ALA A 78 -0.32 -13.37 -2.46
CA ALA A 78 0.96 -13.53 -3.14
C ALA A 78 2.12 -12.93 -2.35
N PHE A 79 1.91 -11.79 -1.67
CA PHE A 79 2.89 -11.20 -0.77
C PHE A 79 3.32 -12.16 0.35
N TYR A 80 2.35 -12.83 1.00
CA TYR A 80 2.67 -13.84 2.01
C TYR A 80 3.32 -15.10 1.43
N ALA A 81 2.84 -15.57 0.27
CA ALA A 81 3.40 -16.75 -0.41
C ALA A 81 4.87 -16.54 -0.83
N GLN A 82 5.28 -15.30 -1.10
CA GLN A 82 6.64 -14.93 -1.49
C GLN A 82 7.50 -14.42 -0.32
N GLY A 83 7.16 -14.81 0.91
CA GLY A 83 7.97 -14.47 2.09
C GLY A 83 7.91 -12.98 2.46
N ARG A 84 6.74 -12.34 2.28
CA ARG A 84 6.50 -10.91 2.56
C ARG A 84 7.22 -9.96 1.60
N THR A 85 7.23 -10.33 0.33
CA THR A 85 7.75 -9.50 -0.78
C THR A 85 6.61 -9.19 -1.74
N PHE A 86 6.53 -7.96 -2.27
CA PHE A 86 5.47 -7.64 -3.24
C PHE A 86 5.61 -8.54 -4.48
N PRO A 87 4.50 -9.08 -5.01
CA PRO A 87 4.55 -9.90 -6.20
C PRO A 87 5.01 -9.09 -7.41
N ASP A 88 5.73 -9.76 -8.32
CA ASP A 88 6.25 -9.16 -9.55
C ASP A 88 5.18 -8.33 -10.29
N GLY A 89 5.55 -7.10 -10.65
CA GLY A 89 4.71 -6.17 -11.40
C GLY A 89 3.65 -5.43 -10.57
N MET A 90 3.42 -5.78 -9.29
CA MET A 90 2.40 -5.10 -8.48
C MET A 90 2.78 -3.66 -8.18
N TRP A 91 4.06 -3.42 -7.85
CA TRP A 91 4.54 -2.09 -7.51
C TRP A 91 4.46 -1.14 -8.70
N GLU A 92 4.84 -1.62 -9.88
CA GLU A 92 4.75 -0.88 -11.14
C GLU A 92 3.30 -0.53 -11.47
N GLN A 93 2.36 -1.49 -11.30
CA GLN A 93 0.93 -1.24 -11.48
C GLN A 93 0.39 -0.21 -10.47
N ALA A 94 0.87 -0.22 -9.22
CA ALA A 94 0.47 0.77 -8.22
C ALA A 94 0.96 2.18 -8.62
N LEU A 95 2.18 2.31 -9.13
CA LEU A 95 2.71 3.57 -9.65
C LEU A 95 1.97 4.04 -10.91
N ASP A 96 1.57 3.14 -11.81
CA ASP A 96 0.74 3.47 -12.98
C ASP A 96 -0.66 3.95 -12.59
N ALA A 97 -1.28 3.30 -11.62
CA ALA A 97 -2.56 3.72 -11.07
C ALA A 97 -2.44 5.09 -10.37
N LEU A 98 -1.37 5.31 -9.60
CA LEU A 98 -1.09 6.60 -8.97
C LEU A 98 -0.92 7.71 -10.03
N ARG A 99 -0.18 7.47 -11.11
CA ARG A 99 -0.08 8.40 -12.25
C ARG A 99 -1.42 8.73 -12.89
N THR A 100 -2.36 7.79 -12.89
CA THR A 100 -3.73 8.05 -13.34
C THR A 100 -4.50 8.93 -12.37
N VAL A 101 -4.33 8.74 -11.06
CA VAL A 101 -4.90 9.63 -10.04
C VAL A 101 -4.32 11.04 -10.13
N GLU A 102 -3.01 11.19 -10.35
CA GLU A 102 -2.36 12.48 -10.60
C GLU A 102 -3.02 13.23 -11.76
N ARG A 103 -3.17 12.55 -12.92
CA ARG A 103 -3.84 13.13 -14.10
C ARG A 103 -5.27 13.57 -13.82
N LYS A 104 -6.05 12.75 -13.11
CA LYS A 104 -7.46 13.05 -12.79
C LYS A 104 -7.62 14.19 -11.79
N THR A 105 -6.67 14.35 -10.87
CA THR A 105 -6.70 15.39 -9.83
C THR A 105 -6.02 16.69 -10.27
N GLY A 106 -5.18 16.63 -11.32
CA GLY A 106 -4.31 17.74 -11.70
C GLY A 106 -3.21 18.02 -10.67
N LYS A 107 -2.91 17.06 -9.80
CA LYS A 107 -1.91 17.15 -8.72
C LYS A 107 -0.80 16.12 -8.95
N ARG A 108 0.34 16.30 -8.31
CA ARG A 108 1.48 15.38 -8.43
C ARG A 108 1.96 14.90 -7.06
N PHE A 109 2.21 13.60 -6.95
CA PHE A 109 2.63 12.96 -5.72
C PHE A 109 4.07 13.35 -5.41
N GLY A 110 4.26 14.04 -4.28
CA GLY A 110 5.55 14.63 -3.91
C GLY A 110 5.86 16.00 -4.53
N ASP A 111 4.92 16.60 -5.25
CA ASP A 111 5.11 17.94 -5.82
C ASP A 111 5.13 19.02 -4.73
N PRO A 112 6.16 19.89 -4.68
CA PRO A 112 6.32 20.88 -3.63
C PRO A 112 5.36 22.07 -3.75
N ALA A 113 4.72 22.29 -4.90
CA ALA A 113 3.82 23.40 -5.16
C ALA A 113 2.35 22.94 -5.21
N ASN A 114 2.08 21.79 -5.82
CA ASN A 114 0.73 21.23 -5.95
C ASN A 114 0.67 19.74 -5.56
N PRO A 115 0.90 19.41 -4.28
CA PRO A 115 1.02 18.04 -3.81
C PRO A 115 -0.29 17.27 -3.94
N LEU A 116 -0.19 16.05 -4.46
CA LEU A 116 -1.19 15.00 -4.26
C LEU A 116 -0.92 14.32 -2.92
N LEU A 117 -1.93 14.29 -2.05
CA LEU A 117 -1.91 13.52 -0.81
C LEU A 117 -2.92 12.38 -0.92
N VAL A 118 -2.55 11.19 -0.44
CA VAL A 118 -3.39 10.00 -0.51
C VAL A 118 -3.70 9.45 0.87
N SER A 119 -4.78 8.67 0.95
CA SER A 119 -5.06 7.84 2.11
C SER A 119 -4.85 6.38 1.76
N VAL A 120 -4.19 5.63 2.64
CA VAL A 120 -4.03 4.18 2.51
C VAL A 120 -4.91 3.52 3.56
N ARG A 121 -5.87 2.70 3.10
CA ARG A 121 -6.92 2.12 3.93
C ARG A 121 -6.99 0.63 3.66
N SER A 122 -6.81 -0.17 4.69
CA SER A 122 -7.00 -1.62 4.60
C SER A 122 -8.48 -1.97 4.39
N GLY A 123 -8.73 -3.01 3.58
CA GLY A 123 -10.06 -3.52 3.28
C GLY A 123 -10.01 -5.01 2.98
N ALA A 124 -10.73 -5.80 3.76
CA ALA A 124 -10.87 -7.24 3.56
C ALA A 124 -12.26 -7.59 2.98
N LYS A 125 -12.41 -8.83 2.50
CA LYS A 125 -13.71 -9.38 2.04
C LYS A 125 -14.78 -9.28 3.13
N PHE A 126 -14.41 -9.68 4.35
CA PHE A 126 -15.25 -9.55 5.54
C PHE A 126 -14.92 -8.28 6.32
N SER A 127 -15.95 -7.64 6.87
CA SER A 127 -15.76 -6.47 7.71
C SER A 127 -15.05 -6.88 9.00
N MET A 128 -13.99 -6.16 9.36
CA MET A 128 -13.24 -6.34 10.60
C MET A 128 -13.14 -5.00 11.34
N PRO A 129 -14.19 -4.59 12.07
CA PRO A 129 -14.25 -3.28 12.73
C PRO A 129 -13.14 -3.08 13.76
N GLY A 130 -12.47 -1.94 13.68
CA GLY A 130 -11.38 -1.57 14.60
C GLY A 130 -10.05 -2.30 14.36
N MET A 131 -9.99 -3.23 13.40
CA MET A 131 -8.83 -4.10 13.16
C MET A 131 -7.86 -3.55 12.10
N MET A 132 -8.31 -2.53 11.37
CA MET A 132 -7.75 -2.12 10.10
C MET A 132 -7.38 -0.63 10.17
N ASP A 133 -6.08 -0.37 10.24
CA ASP A 133 -5.54 0.98 10.35
C ASP A 133 -5.69 1.77 9.04
N THR A 134 -5.76 3.09 9.18
CA THR A 134 -5.86 4.05 8.08
C THR A 134 -4.77 5.09 8.24
N VAL A 135 -3.96 5.27 7.20
CA VAL A 135 -2.98 6.34 7.11
C VAL A 135 -3.58 7.44 6.23
N LEU A 136 -3.75 8.63 6.79
CA LEU A 136 -4.19 9.83 6.07
C LEU A 136 -2.99 10.72 5.75
N ASN A 137 -3.14 11.61 4.76
CA ASN A 137 -2.15 12.63 4.40
C ASN A 137 -0.79 12.07 3.96
N LEU A 138 -0.77 10.84 3.43
CA LEU A 138 0.45 10.24 2.91
C LEU A 138 0.93 11.04 1.70
N GLY A 139 2.23 11.34 1.66
CA GLY A 139 2.86 12.26 0.73
C GLY A 139 3.26 13.60 1.35
N LEU A 140 2.87 13.86 2.61
CA LEU A 140 3.40 15.00 3.36
C LEU A 140 4.86 14.75 3.77
N ASN A 141 5.69 15.74 3.49
CA ASN A 141 7.07 15.86 3.92
C ASN A 141 7.38 17.35 4.12
N THR A 142 8.61 17.69 4.52
CA THR A 142 9.04 19.09 4.72
C THR A 142 8.77 20.00 3.53
N THR A 143 8.83 19.48 2.30
CA THR A 143 8.68 20.27 1.08
C THR A 143 7.22 20.39 0.65
N THR A 144 6.47 19.28 0.61
CA THR A 144 5.06 19.26 0.21
C THR A 144 4.14 19.95 1.23
N LEU A 145 4.55 20.02 2.49
CA LEU A 145 3.84 20.80 3.50
C LEU A 145 3.85 22.31 3.21
N GLU A 146 4.92 22.84 2.60
CA GLU A 146 4.93 24.26 2.20
C GLU A 146 3.97 24.51 1.02
N GLY A 147 3.92 23.57 0.05
CA GLY A 147 2.93 23.58 -1.01
C GLY A 147 1.50 23.52 -0.49
N LEU A 148 1.23 22.64 0.49
CA LEU A 148 -0.08 22.56 1.13
C LEU A 148 -0.45 23.88 1.83
N ALA A 149 0.48 24.48 2.57
CA ALA A 149 0.27 25.75 3.25
C ALA A 149 -0.04 26.89 2.27
N ALA A 150 0.67 26.94 1.14
CA ALA A 150 0.46 27.94 0.10
C ALA A 150 -0.91 27.77 -0.59
N LEU A 151 -1.29 26.53 -0.91
CA LEU A 151 -2.57 26.23 -1.57
C LEU A 151 -3.79 26.54 -0.68
N THR A 152 -3.68 26.33 0.63
CA THR A 152 -4.79 26.58 1.56
C THR A 152 -4.80 27.99 2.13
N GLY A 153 -3.69 28.73 2.03
CA GLY A 153 -3.50 29.98 2.76
C GLY A 153 -3.48 29.80 4.29
N ASP A 154 -3.29 28.56 4.76
CA ASP A 154 -3.34 28.22 6.19
C ASP A 154 -2.15 27.33 6.57
N ARG A 155 -1.08 27.99 7.05
CA ARG A 155 0.13 27.33 7.55
C ARG A 155 -0.14 26.42 8.75
N ARG A 156 -1.05 26.83 9.65
CA ARG A 156 -1.40 26.04 10.83
C ARG A 156 -2.05 24.73 10.41
N PHE A 157 -2.96 24.77 9.44
CA PHE A 157 -3.60 23.59 8.87
C PHE A 157 -2.56 22.62 8.29
N ALA A 158 -1.59 23.11 7.51
CA ALA A 158 -0.54 22.24 6.95
C ALA A 158 0.31 21.58 8.04
N LEU A 159 0.71 22.34 9.06
CA LEU A 159 1.47 21.83 10.22
C LEU A 159 0.68 20.79 11.03
N ASP A 160 -0.61 21.06 11.30
CA ASP A 160 -1.46 20.12 12.04
C ASP A 160 -1.68 18.81 11.27
N ASN A 161 -1.83 18.88 9.94
CA ASN A 161 -1.90 17.68 9.11
C ASN A 161 -0.58 16.91 9.10
N TYR A 162 0.56 17.60 9.07
CA TYR A 162 1.86 16.95 9.05
C TYR A 162 2.20 16.27 10.37
N ARG A 163 1.96 16.93 11.52
CA ARG A 163 2.17 16.28 12.83
C ARG A 163 1.27 15.06 13.01
N ARG A 164 0.00 15.13 12.55
CA ARG A 164 -0.93 13.98 12.56
C ARG A 164 -0.47 12.87 11.64
N PHE A 165 0.06 13.21 10.46
CA PHE A 165 0.63 12.24 9.55
C PHE A 165 1.83 11.52 10.18
N ILE A 166 2.79 12.26 10.76
CA ILE A 166 3.94 11.66 11.45
C ILE A 166 3.48 10.69 12.52
N GLN A 167 2.54 11.08 13.37
CA GLN A 167 2.00 10.23 14.43
C GLN A 167 1.32 8.96 13.86
N LEU A 168 0.39 9.11 12.90
CA LEU A 168 -0.35 7.99 12.32
C LEU A 168 0.58 7.03 11.58
N PHE A 169 1.45 7.56 10.72
CA PHE A 169 2.41 6.77 9.97
C PHE A 169 3.38 6.05 10.91
N SER A 170 3.91 6.73 11.92
CA SER A 170 4.84 6.10 12.87
C SER A 170 4.18 4.99 13.68
N LYS A 171 2.93 5.19 14.10
CA LYS A 171 2.17 4.15 14.81
C LYS A 171 1.88 2.93 13.95
N ILE A 172 1.41 3.16 12.73
CA ILE A 172 0.85 2.10 11.87
C ILE A 172 1.94 1.40 11.06
N VAL A 173 2.89 2.17 10.52
CA VAL A 173 3.88 1.70 9.55
C VAL A 173 5.23 1.43 10.23
N LEU A 174 5.63 2.27 11.19
CA LEU A 174 6.89 2.10 11.91
C LEU A 174 6.73 1.40 13.28
N GLU A 175 5.50 0.98 13.62
CA GLU A 175 5.14 0.29 14.86
C GLU A 175 5.60 1.01 16.15
N VAL A 176 5.66 2.34 16.13
CA VAL A 176 6.01 3.18 17.30
C VAL A 176 4.77 3.37 18.18
N ASP A 177 4.93 3.27 19.50
CA ASP A 177 3.81 3.49 20.44
C ASP A 177 3.20 4.90 20.30
N GLY A 178 1.92 4.94 19.93
CA GLY A 178 1.14 6.16 19.78
C GLY A 178 1.06 7.02 21.05
N HIS A 179 1.16 6.41 22.24
CA HIS A 179 1.10 7.12 23.51
C HIS A 179 2.27 8.09 23.71
N LEU A 180 3.41 7.86 23.06
CA LEU A 180 4.56 8.76 23.11
C LEU A 180 4.23 10.11 22.46
N PHE A 181 3.54 10.08 21.32
CA PHE A 181 3.14 11.27 20.58
C PHE A 181 2.03 12.06 21.29
N GLU A 182 1.05 11.36 21.86
CA GLU A 182 -0.02 11.97 22.68
C GLU A 182 0.57 12.63 23.93
N SER A 183 1.49 11.95 24.61
CA SER A 183 2.14 12.47 25.81
C SER A 183 2.92 13.76 25.53
N GLU A 184 3.65 13.82 24.41
CA GLU A 184 4.39 15.02 24.01
C GLU A 184 3.45 16.18 23.65
N LEU A 185 2.35 15.89 22.95
CA LEU A 185 1.32 16.89 22.63
C LEU A 185 0.68 17.48 23.89
N GLU A 186 0.31 16.65 24.86
CA GLU A 186 -0.25 17.11 26.14
C GLU A 186 0.75 17.97 26.92
N GLN A 187 2.01 17.55 26.99
CA GLN A 187 3.07 18.34 27.64
C GLN A 187 3.25 19.69 26.96
N LEU A 188 3.28 19.73 25.63
CA LEU A 188 3.39 20.99 24.89
C LEU A 188 2.19 21.91 25.15
N LYS A 189 0.96 21.38 25.17
CA LYS A 189 -0.25 22.16 25.52
C LYS A 189 -0.14 22.78 26.91
N GLN A 190 0.34 22.03 27.89
CA GLN A 190 0.60 22.54 29.24
C GLN A 190 1.67 23.64 29.23
N ARG A 191 2.81 23.43 28.55
CA ARG A 191 3.89 24.44 28.40
C ARG A 191 3.38 25.73 27.76
N LYS A 192 2.52 25.64 26.74
CA LYS A 192 1.93 26.79 26.04
C LYS A 192 0.65 27.32 26.71
N ARG A 193 0.20 26.73 27.82
CA ARG A 193 -1.00 27.09 28.58
C ARG A 193 -2.28 27.13 27.73
N VAL A 194 -2.43 26.20 26.80
CA VAL A 194 -3.62 26.05 25.96
C VAL A 194 -4.43 24.84 26.38
N LYS A 195 -5.77 24.91 26.23
CA LYS A 195 -6.69 23.84 26.64
C LYS A 195 -7.05 22.86 25.52
N SER A 196 -6.75 23.19 24.27
CA SER A 196 -7.10 22.36 23.11
C SER A 196 -5.99 22.40 22.06
N ASP A 197 -5.87 21.33 21.28
CA ASP A 197 -5.00 21.26 20.10
C ASP A 197 -5.29 22.41 19.12
N ALA A 198 -6.57 22.79 19.02
CA ALA A 198 -7.02 23.85 18.13
C ALA A 198 -6.35 25.20 18.43
N ALA A 199 -6.01 25.44 19.70
CA ALA A 199 -5.38 26.67 20.16
C ALA A 199 -3.85 26.72 19.98
N LEU A 200 -3.22 25.62 19.52
CA LEU A 200 -1.79 25.63 19.20
C LEU A 200 -1.53 26.47 17.95
N LYS A 201 -0.63 27.46 18.10
CA LYS A 201 -0.16 28.34 17.03
C LYS A 201 0.93 27.65 16.18
N PRO A 202 1.18 28.10 14.94
CA PRO A 202 2.20 27.51 14.04
C PRO A 202 3.54 27.21 14.69
N ALA A 203 4.15 28.18 15.38
CA ALA A 203 5.46 27.99 16.03
C ALA A 203 5.47 26.87 17.10
N ALA A 204 4.34 26.60 17.75
CA ALA A 204 4.23 25.48 18.69
C ALA A 204 4.09 24.14 17.95
N LEU A 205 3.40 24.13 16.80
CA LEU A 205 3.30 22.93 15.96
C LEU A 205 4.65 22.57 15.34
N ASP A 206 5.47 23.56 14.94
CA ASP A 206 6.85 23.33 14.51
C ASP A 206 7.68 22.66 15.62
N GLU A 207 7.62 23.17 16.86
CA GLU A 207 8.26 22.54 18.02
C GLU A 207 7.79 21.09 18.21
N LEU A 208 6.48 20.84 18.05
CA LEU A 208 5.89 19.51 18.18
C LEU A 208 6.39 18.54 17.11
N ILE A 209 6.48 18.98 15.86
CA ILE A 209 6.96 18.16 14.73
C ILE A 209 8.40 17.73 14.99
N GLU A 210 9.24 18.63 15.49
CA GLU A 210 10.62 18.30 15.85
C GLU A 210 10.69 17.30 17.01
N SER A 211 9.85 17.46 18.05
CA SER A 211 9.74 16.44 19.10
C SER A 211 9.28 15.08 18.55
N TYR A 212 8.32 15.07 17.63
CA TYR A 212 7.82 13.84 17.00
C TYR A 212 8.91 13.13 16.20
N ARG A 213 9.71 13.87 15.41
CA ARG A 213 10.86 13.32 14.68
C ARG A 213 11.88 12.67 15.62
N LYS A 214 12.13 13.27 16.80
CA LYS A 214 13.00 12.68 17.83
C LYS A 214 12.43 11.38 18.40
N ILE A 215 11.11 11.31 18.62
CA ILE A 215 10.43 10.07 19.03
C ILE A 215 10.64 8.98 17.97
N VAL A 216 10.43 9.31 16.68
CA VAL A 216 10.65 8.37 15.57
C VAL A 216 12.11 7.87 15.55
N ARG A 217 13.09 8.77 15.58
CA ARG A 217 14.52 8.40 15.59
C ARG A 217 14.86 7.46 16.75
N ARG A 218 14.32 7.74 17.94
CA ARG A 218 14.60 6.95 19.15
C ARG A 218 13.95 5.57 19.12
N HIS A 219 12.71 5.47 18.66
CA HIS A 219 11.90 4.25 18.80
C HIS A 219 11.87 3.39 17.53
N ALA A 220 11.84 4.00 16.34
CA ALA A 220 11.94 3.30 15.06
C ALA A 220 13.40 3.05 14.64
N ARG A 221 14.38 3.68 15.31
CA ARG A 221 15.81 3.62 14.95
C ARG A 221 16.11 4.05 13.50
N ALA A 222 15.25 4.92 12.96
CA ALA A 222 15.34 5.46 11.62
C ALA A 222 14.80 6.90 11.61
N GLU A 223 15.17 7.69 10.60
CA GLU A 223 14.51 8.97 10.35
C GLU A 223 13.07 8.77 9.85
N PHE A 224 12.22 9.78 10.01
CA PHE A 224 10.92 9.78 9.36
C PHE A 224 11.13 9.85 7.83
N PRO A 225 10.48 8.98 7.03
CA PRO A 225 10.69 8.96 5.59
C PRO A 225 10.17 10.25 4.94
N GLU A 226 11.03 10.95 4.22
CA GLU A 226 10.67 12.17 3.48
C GLU A 226 10.27 11.88 2.02
N ASP A 227 10.70 10.76 1.43
CA ASP A 227 10.29 10.37 0.08
C ASP A 227 8.85 9.83 0.09
N PRO A 228 7.89 10.49 -0.58
CA PRO A 228 6.50 10.03 -0.70
C PRO A 228 6.39 8.62 -1.27
N THR A 229 7.30 8.23 -2.18
CA THR A 229 7.27 6.92 -2.84
C THR A 229 7.62 5.82 -1.85
N GLU A 230 8.66 6.01 -1.04
CA GLU A 230 8.98 5.14 0.10
C GLU A 230 7.86 5.10 1.14
N GLN A 231 7.25 6.25 1.48
CA GLN A 231 6.09 6.30 2.38
C GLN A 231 4.96 5.40 1.87
N LEU A 232 4.60 5.51 0.59
CA LEU A 232 3.53 4.72 -0.03
C LEU A 232 3.86 3.22 -0.01
N ARG A 233 5.09 2.88 -0.40
CA ARG A 233 5.58 1.48 -0.40
C ARG A 233 5.50 0.87 0.99
N ALA A 234 5.98 1.59 2.01
CA ALA A 234 5.95 1.15 3.40
C ALA A 234 4.51 1.02 3.92
N ALA A 235 3.62 1.97 3.61
CA ALA A 235 2.23 1.92 4.04
C ALA A 235 1.46 0.73 3.43
N ILE A 236 1.68 0.42 2.14
CA ILE A 236 1.10 -0.78 1.51
C ILE A 236 1.63 -2.06 2.19
N GLY A 237 2.94 -2.11 2.45
CA GLY A 237 3.58 -3.23 3.14
C GLY A 237 2.99 -3.43 4.54
N ALA A 238 2.81 -2.36 5.32
CA ALA A 238 2.22 -2.41 6.65
C ALA A 238 0.76 -2.87 6.61
N VAL A 239 -0.03 -2.42 5.62
CA VAL A 239 -1.41 -2.90 5.41
C VAL A 239 -1.44 -4.40 5.15
N PHE A 240 -0.59 -4.92 4.27
CA PHE A 240 -0.51 -6.36 4.03
C PHE A 240 -0.10 -7.12 5.29
N GLN A 241 0.91 -6.64 6.01
CA GLN A 241 1.38 -7.25 7.26
C GLN A 241 0.31 -7.26 8.37
N SER A 242 -0.56 -6.23 8.41
CA SER A 242 -1.63 -6.12 9.39
C SER A 242 -2.65 -7.27 9.29
N TRP A 243 -2.76 -7.94 8.14
CA TRP A 243 -3.67 -9.07 7.95
C TRP A 243 -3.34 -10.24 8.90
N ASN A 244 -2.06 -10.50 9.17
CA ASN A 244 -1.64 -11.59 10.06
C ASN A 244 -1.11 -11.12 11.42
N ASN A 245 -1.43 -9.89 11.84
CA ASN A 245 -1.11 -9.47 13.20
C ASN A 245 -1.94 -10.28 14.23
N LYS A 246 -1.48 -10.33 15.49
CA LYS A 246 -2.11 -11.13 16.54
C LYS A 246 -3.59 -10.79 16.69
N ARG A 247 -3.92 -9.49 16.70
CA ARG A 247 -5.28 -9.00 16.87
C ARG A 247 -6.20 -9.52 15.75
N ALA A 248 -5.79 -9.38 14.50
CA ALA A 248 -6.52 -9.82 13.31
C ALA A 248 -6.72 -11.35 13.29
N THR A 249 -5.68 -12.10 13.64
CA THR A 249 -5.72 -13.55 13.81
C THR A 249 -6.72 -13.96 14.89
N ASP A 250 -6.66 -13.36 16.08
CA ASP A 250 -7.59 -13.64 17.19
C ASP A 250 -9.04 -13.33 16.80
N TYR A 251 -9.27 -12.20 16.11
CA TYR A 251 -10.59 -11.83 15.60
C TYR A 251 -11.13 -12.85 14.59
N ARG A 252 -10.29 -13.30 13.64
CA ARG A 252 -10.68 -14.31 12.65
C ARG A 252 -11.01 -15.65 13.29
N ASN A 253 -10.19 -16.10 14.24
CA ASN A 253 -10.43 -17.32 15.01
C ASN A 253 -11.77 -17.24 15.75
N PHE A 254 -12.04 -16.13 16.43
CA PHE A 254 -13.28 -15.91 17.16
C PHE A 254 -14.52 -15.91 16.24
N ASN A 255 -14.42 -15.25 15.09
CA ASN A 255 -15.53 -15.12 14.13
C ASN A 255 -15.57 -16.23 13.06
N ARG A 256 -14.70 -17.25 13.15
CA ARG A 256 -14.56 -18.34 12.18
C ARG A 256 -14.37 -17.87 10.73
N ILE A 257 -13.58 -16.82 10.56
CA ILE A 257 -13.22 -16.25 9.25
C ILE A 257 -11.96 -16.97 8.73
N PRO A 258 -11.94 -17.48 7.48
CA PRO A 258 -10.76 -18.11 6.90
C PRO A 258 -9.53 -17.18 6.87
N HIS A 259 -8.32 -17.75 6.94
CA HIS A 259 -7.07 -16.97 6.96
C HIS A 259 -6.52 -16.69 5.56
N ASP A 260 -6.97 -17.45 4.57
CA ASP A 260 -6.55 -17.49 3.17
C ASP A 260 -7.55 -16.76 2.24
N LEU A 261 -7.98 -15.57 2.66
CA LEU A 261 -8.97 -14.75 1.94
C LEU A 261 -8.37 -13.81 0.89
#